data_AF-A0A2A2IZ59-F1
#
_entry.id   AF-A0A2A2IZ59-F1
#
_cell.length_a   1.000
_cell.length_b   1.000
_cell.length_c   1.000
_cell.angle_alpha   90.00
_cell.angle_beta   90.00
_cell.angle_gamma   90.00
#
_symmetry.space_group_name_H-M   'P 1'
#
loop_
_entity.id
_entity.type
_entity.pdbx_description
1 polymer ?
#
loop_
_entity_poly.entity_id
_entity_poly.type
_entity_poly.pdbx_seq_one_letter_code
_entity_poly.pdbx_strand_id
1 'polypeptide(L)'
;MLSFLPAPLRGVLAGLMLALNTLAHCGPLFAVALLKLLLPIPAIQRLLRYVMHGIGESWISVNKFWMNLVYPTRWDVQGMEGLDMRHSYLVTSNHQSWVDILALQYLLNRRMPLLKFFLKQELIWVPVIGLCWWALEFPFMKRYSKEYLAKYPEKRGQDLATTRKACERYKTNPVSVFNFLEGTRFTPSKHQQQNSPFQHLLKPKAGGIAFVLDAMGEQLHALVNVTIHYPQGRPSFWDLLSGQVKSVVVRFEKMAIPTSFIGKNYDQDDAYRLEFQQWVNQLWEQKDAQLEALKQQFPST
;
A
#
# COMPACT_ATOMS: atom_id res chain seq x y z
N MET A 1 -8.48 -21.56 14.73
CA MET A 1 -8.46 -22.35 16.00
C MET A 1 -9.25 -21.69 17.11
N LEU A 2 -9.38 -20.36 17.15
CA LEU A 2 -10.20 -19.65 18.15
C LEU A 2 -11.68 -19.54 17.77
N SER A 3 -12.12 -20.16 16.66
CA SER A 3 -13.47 -20.02 16.12
C SER A 3 -14.59 -20.52 17.06
N PHE A 4 -14.24 -21.30 18.09
CA PHE A 4 -15.16 -21.69 19.17
C PHE A 4 -15.49 -20.55 20.14
N LEU A 5 -14.67 -19.49 20.18
CA LEU A 5 -14.90 -18.32 21.02
C LEU A 5 -15.87 -17.32 20.37
N PRO A 6 -16.69 -16.61 21.17
CA PRO A 6 -17.52 -15.52 20.68
C PRO A 6 -16.71 -14.45 19.92
N ALA A 7 -17.31 -13.86 18.88
CA ALA A 7 -16.63 -12.88 18.03
C ALA A 7 -16.03 -11.69 18.81
N PRO A 8 -16.67 -11.11 19.83
CA PRO A 8 -16.07 -10.02 20.60
C PRO A 8 -14.78 -10.43 21.31
N LEU A 9 -14.76 -11.63 21.92
CA LEU A 9 -13.58 -12.14 22.62
C LEU A 9 -12.43 -12.41 21.64
N ARG A 10 -12.72 -12.98 20.45
CA ARG A 10 -11.73 -13.10 19.37
C ARG A 10 -11.16 -11.75 18.99
N GLY A 11 -12.00 -10.73 18.85
CA GLY A 11 -11.61 -9.35 18.54
C GLY A 11 -10.65 -8.76 19.56
N VAL A 12 -10.94 -8.90 20.85
CA VAL A 12 -10.07 -8.45 21.93
C VAL A 12 -8.74 -9.18 21.93
N LEU A 13 -8.74 -10.52 21.83
CA LEU A 13 -7.52 -11.32 21.78
C LEU A 13 -6.66 -10.96 20.57
N ALA A 14 -7.26 -10.82 19.38
CA ALA A 14 -6.56 -10.40 18.17
C ALA A 14 -5.96 -8.99 18.31
N GLY A 15 -6.71 -8.05 18.87
CA GLY A 15 -6.24 -6.70 19.16
C GLY A 15 -5.05 -6.69 20.13
N LEU A 16 -5.10 -7.50 21.19
CA LEU A 16 -4.00 -7.69 22.13
C LEU A 16 -2.78 -8.31 21.45
N MET A 17 -2.96 -9.34 20.64
CA MET A 17 -1.86 -9.96 19.88
C MET A 17 -1.23 -8.96 18.92
N LEU A 18 -2.01 -8.14 18.21
CA LEU A 18 -1.50 -7.09 17.34
C LEU A 18 -0.73 -6.02 18.12
N ALA A 19 -1.23 -5.59 19.29
CA ALA A 19 -0.57 -4.60 20.13
C ALA A 19 0.76 -5.13 20.70
N LEU A 20 0.75 -6.33 21.28
CA LEU A 20 1.97 -6.98 21.80
C LEU A 20 2.98 -7.26 20.69
N ASN A 21 2.53 -7.77 19.54
CA ASN A 21 3.37 -7.98 18.37
C ASN A 21 4.06 -6.68 17.93
N THR A 22 3.29 -5.59 17.89
CA THR A 22 3.82 -4.26 17.56
C THR A 22 4.89 -3.85 18.57
N LEU A 23 4.57 -3.80 19.86
CA LEU A 23 5.50 -3.38 20.91
C LEU A 23 6.78 -4.22 20.93
N ALA A 24 6.67 -5.53 20.76
CA ALA A 24 7.80 -6.45 20.73
C ALA A 24 8.75 -6.19 19.55
N HIS A 25 8.23 -5.79 18.38
CA HIS A 25 9.07 -5.49 17.21
C HIS A 25 9.62 -4.06 17.22
N CYS A 26 8.95 -3.11 17.91
CA CYS A 26 9.40 -1.72 17.98
C CYS A 26 10.78 -1.57 18.64
N GLY A 27 11.04 -2.27 19.75
CA GLY A 27 12.31 -2.21 20.47
C GLY A 27 13.52 -2.57 19.59
N PRO A 28 13.56 -3.78 19.00
CA PRO A 28 14.60 -4.17 18.06
C PRO A 28 14.69 -3.24 16.84
N LEU A 29 13.55 -2.80 16.28
CA LEU A 29 13.54 -1.88 15.15
C LEU A 29 14.23 -0.56 15.49
N PHE A 30 13.94 0.03 16.66
CA PHE A 30 14.53 1.28 17.10
C PHE A 30 16.02 1.12 17.44
N ALA A 31 16.42 0.00 18.03
CA ALA A 31 17.83 -0.29 18.26
C ALA A 31 18.61 -0.33 16.93
N VAL A 32 18.10 -1.05 15.92
CA VAL A 32 18.75 -1.13 14.60
C VAL A 32 18.71 0.22 13.88
N ALA A 33 17.61 0.99 14.01
CA ALA A 33 17.51 2.34 13.44
C ALA A 33 18.54 3.31 14.06
N LEU A 34 18.76 3.23 15.37
CA LEU A 34 19.76 4.01 16.08
C LEU A 34 21.18 3.62 15.62
N LEU A 35 21.48 2.33 15.52
CA LEU A 35 22.75 1.87 14.95
C LEU A 35 22.98 2.39 13.53
N LYS A 36 21.94 2.41 12.70
CA LYS A 36 22.02 2.95 11.32
C LYS A 36 22.33 4.44 11.30
N LEU A 37 21.80 5.18 12.28
CA LEU A 37 22.07 6.61 12.44
C LEU A 37 23.51 6.87 12.89
N LEU A 38 24.02 6.06 13.82
CA LEU A 38 25.36 6.20 14.38
C LEU A 38 26.48 5.71 13.45
N LEU A 39 26.18 4.82 12.51
CA LEU A 39 27.15 4.19 11.61
C LEU A 39 26.91 4.62 10.14
N PRO A 40 27.43 5.78 9.69
CA PRO A 40 27.18 6.32 8.35
C PRO A 40 28.01 5.64 7.24
N ILE A 41 28.27 4.34 7.36
CA ILE A 41 29.07 3.57 6.39
C ILE A 41 28.12 2.88 5.39
N PRO A 42 28.25 3.11 4.06
CA PRO A 42 27.27 2.63 3.08
C PRO A 42 26.97 1.12 3.12
N ALA A 43 28.00 0.28 3.31
CA ALA A 43 27.83 -1.17 3.41
C ALA A 43 27.05 -1.57 4.67
N ILE A 44 27.38 -0.97 5.82
CA ILE A 44 26.68 -1.19 7.09
C ILE A 44 25.24 -0.72 6.99
N GLN A 45 25.00 0.46 6.41
CA GLN A 45 23.64 0.96 6.23
C GLN A 45 22.78 0.04 5.34
N ARG A 46 23.36 -0.57 4.30
CA ARG A 46 22.64 -1.54 3.46
C ARG A 46 22.24 -2.77 4.26
N LEU A 47 23.17 -3.33 5.05
CA LEU A 47 22.90 -4.45 5.94
C LEU A 47 21.83 -4.10 6.98
N LEU A 48 21.94 -2.94 7.64
CA LEU A 48 20.97 -2.52 8.65
C LEU A 48 19.58 -2.29 8.03
N ARG A 49 19.48 -1.71 6.82
CA ARG A 49 18.21 -1.62 6.09
C ARG A 49 17.60 -2.99 5.82
N TYR A 50 18.42 -3.97 5.41
CA TYR A 50 17.96 -5.35 5.21
C TYR A 50 17.41 -5.95 6.51
N VAL A 51 18.12 -5.80 7.64
CA VAL A 51 17.65 -6.24 8.95
C VAL A 51 16.35 -5.56 9.36
N MET A 52 16.24 -4.23 9.18
CA MET A 52 15.02 -3.48 9.48
C MET A 52 13.83 -3.95 8.67
N HIS A 53 14.01 -4.20 7.36
CA HIS A 53 12.96 -4.78 6.52
C HIS A 53 12.56 -6.17 7.01
N GLY A 54 13.53 -7.02 7.38
CA GLY A 54 13.27 -8.33 7.98
C GLY A 54 12.46 -8.27 9.28
N ILE A 55 12.68 -7.27 10.13
CA ILE A 55 11.85 -7.01 11.33
C ILE A 55 10.42 -6.64 10.93
N GLY A 56 10.25 -5.79 9.92
CA GLY A 56 8.93 -5.45 9.37
C GLY A 56 8.19 -6.67 8.79
N GLU A 57 8.87 -7.50 8.02
CA GLU A 57 8.33 -8.75 7.48
C GLU A 57 7.99 -9.79 8.57
N SER A 58 8.78 -9.83 9.65
CA SER A 58 8.49 -10.63 10.84
C SER A 58 7.20 -10.16 11.51
N TRP A 59 7.04 -8.85 11.72
CA TRP A 59 5.82 -8.27 12.27
C TRP A 59 4.59 -8.62 11.41
N ILE A 60 4.70 -8.56 10.08
CA ILE A 60 3.63 -9.00 9.16
C ILE A 60 3.37 -10.50 9.28
N SER A 61 4.40 -11.32 9.46
CA SER A 61 4.26 -12.78 9.62
C SER A 61 3.48 -13.14 10.88
N VAL A 62 3.73 -12.44 11.99
CA VAL A 62 2.96 -12.60 13.23
C VAL A 62 1.53 -12.08 13.04
N ASN A 63 1.33 -11.03 12.23
CA ASN A 63 -0.03 -10.58 11.89
C ASN A 63 -0.82 -11.64 11.13
N LYS A 64 -0.20 -12.23 10.12
CA LYS A 64 -0.73 -13.37 9.38
C LYS A 64 -1.05 -14.55 10.30
N PHE A 65 -0.20 -14.83 11.30
CA PHE A 65 -0.43 -15.88 12.28
C PHE A 65 -1.73 -15.65 13.08
N TRP A 66 -1.90 -14.48 13.72
CA TRP A 66 -3.12 -14.25 14.50
C TRP A 66 -4.36 -14.17 13.62
N MET A 67 -4.27 -13.66 12.39
CA MET A 67 -5.39 -13.66 11.43
C MET A 67 -5.88 -15.09 11.16
N ASN A 68 -4.97 -16.03 10.93
CA ASN A 68 -5.29 -17.45 10.74
C ASN A 68 -5.83 -18.11 12.03
N LEU A 69 -5.35 -17.66 13.18
CA LEU A 69 -5.77 -18.18 14.47
C LEU A 69 -7.24 -17.82 14.78
N VAL A 70 -7.61 -16.56 14.55
CA VAL A 70 -8.94 -15.97 14.78
C VAL A 70 -10.02 -16.59 13.89
N TYR A 71 -9.76 -16.69 12.58
CA TYR A 71 -10.69 -17.31 11.64
C TYR A 71 -9.98 -17.76 10.36
N PRO A 72 -10.27 -18.97 9.84
CA PRO A 72 -9.72 -19.45 8.57
C PRO A 72 -10.40 -18.74 7.40
N THR A 73 -9.97 -17.51 7.12
CA THR A 73 -10.47 -16.73 5.97
C THR A 73 -10.15 -17.47 4.69
N ARG A 74 -11.15 -17.67 3.81
CA ARG A 74 -10.96 -18.26 2.49
C ARG A 74 -10.34 -17.21 1.56
N TRP A 75 -9.11 -17.46 1.12
CA TRP A 75 -8.42 -16.60 0.16
C TRP A 75 -8.53 -17.21 -1.24
N ASP A 76 -9.19 -16.49 -2.15
CA ASP A 76 -9.21 -16.84 -3.58
C ASP A 76 -8.26 -15.90 -4.31
N VAL A 77 -7.10 -16.40 -4.72
CA VAL A 77 -5.98 -15.57 -5.19
C VAL A 77 -5.45 -16.09 -6.52
N GLN A 78 -5.29 -15.19 -7.49
CA GLN A 78 -4.74 -15.49 -8.81
C GLN A 78 -3.76 -14.39 -9.25
N GLY A 79 -2.82 -14.72 -10.13
CA GLY A 79 -1.95 -13.75 -10.80
C GLY A 79 -0.70 -13.33 -10.01
N MET A 80 -0.31 -14.10 -8.99
CA MET A 80 0.91 -13.83 -8.20
C MET A 80 2.18 -14.36 -8.86
N GLU A 81 2.07 -15.02 -10.01
CA GLU A 81 3.18 -15.61 -10.74
C GLU A 81 4.21 -14.55 -11.15
N GLY A 82 5.50 -14.87 -11.01
CA GLY A 82 6.58 -13.97 -11.42
C GLY A 82 6.80 -12.76 -10.51
N LEU A 83 6.14 -12.67 -9.35
CA LEU A 83 6.55 -11.78 -8.26
C LEU A 83 7.73 -12.40 -7.50
N ASP A 84 8.70 -11.58 -7.13
CA ASP A 84 9.86 -12.01 -6.35
C ASP A 84 10.38 -10.91 -5.40
N MET A 85 11.29 -11.29 -4.51
CA MET A 85 11.93 -10.38 -3.54
C MET A 85 13.12 -9.57 -4.11
N ARG A 86 13.48 -9.80 -5.38
CA ARG A 86 14.74 -9.29 -5.97
C ARG A 86 14.52 -7.96 -6.69
N HIS A 87 13.32 -7.72 -7.19
CA HIS A 87 12.99 -6.55 -7.99
C HIS A 87 12.12 -5.55 -7.25
N SER A 88 12.19 -4.28 -7.65
CA SER A 88 11.28 -3.25 -7.15
C SER A 88 10.00 -3.20 -8.00
N TYR A 89 8.87 -2.92 -7.35
CA TYR A 89 7.55 -2.89 -8.00
C TYR A 89 6.81 -1.60 -7.66
N LEU A 90 6.04 -1.10 -8.62
CA LEU A 90 5.00 -0.11 -8.37
C LEU A 90 3.70 -0.87 -8.18
N VAL A 91 3.01 -0.68 -7.06
CA VAL A 91 1.82 -1.47 -6.72
C VAL A 91 0.62 -0.54 -6.58
N THR A 92 -0.50 -0.92 -7.20
CA THR A 92 -1.76 -0.17 -7.11
C THR A 92 -2.93 -1.08 -6.80
N SER A 93 -3.97 -0.54 -6.18
CA SER A 93 -5.22 -1.26 -5.89
C SER A 93 -6.42 -0.31 -5.82
N ASN A 94 -7.62 -0.87 -6.00
CA ASN A 94 -8.83 -0.28 -5.44
C ASN A 94 -8.75 -0.23 -3.91
N HIS A 95 -9.48 0.69 -3.27
CA HIS A 95 -9.43 0.91 -1.84
C HIS A 95 -10.82 0.96 -1.22
N GLN A 96 -11.17 -0.06 -0.45
CA GLN A 96 -12.48 -0.20 0.16
C GLN A 96 -12.38 -0.13 1.69
N SER A 97 -11.38 -0.76 2.30
CA SER A 97 -11.29 -0.93 3.75
C SER A 97 -9.87 -0.72 4.30
N TRP A 98 -9.76 -0.53 5.61
CA TRP A 98 -8.49 -0.72 6.33
C TRP A 98 -7.96 -2.16 6.18
N VAL A 99 -8.86 -3.13 6.01
CA VAL A 99 -8.51 -4.53 5.79
C VAL A 99 -7.68 -4.73 4.54
N ASP A 100 -7.79 -3.86 3.52
CA ASP A 100 -7.04 -3.97 2.27
C ASP A 100 -5.53 -4.03 2.52
N ILE A 101 -5.03 -3.17 3.43
CA ILE A 101 -3.60 -3.10 3.75
C ILE A 101 -3.14 -4.42 4.39
N LEU A 102 -3.92 -4.95 5.34
CA LEU A 102 -3.59 -6.23 5.98
C LEU A 102 -3.75 -7.41 5.04
N ALA A 103 -4.71 -7.39 4.11
CA ALA A 103 -4.88 -8.40 3.08
C ALA A 103 -3.68 -8.42 2.13
N LEU A 104 -3.25 -7.26 1.65
CA LEU A 104 -2.06 -7.12 0.80
C LEU A 104 -0.80 -7.59 1.53
N GLN A 105 -0.59 -7.15 2.78
CA GLN A 105 0.52 -7.61 3.60
C GLN A 105 0.47 -9.12 3.82
N TYR A 106 -0.67 -9.69 4.15
CA TYR A 106 -0.87 -11.14 4.35
C TYR A 106 -0.46 -11.97 3.13
N LEU A 107 -0.82 -11.49 1.93
CA LEU A 107 -0.62 -12.19 0.66
C LEU A 107 0.80 -12.01 0.09
N LEU A 108 1.37 -10.81 0.23
CA LEU A 108 2.62 -10.42 -0.43
C LEU A 108 3.86 -10.52 0.46
N ASN A 109 3.70 -10.67 1.79
CA ASN A 109 4.84 -10.77 2.70
C ASN A 109 5.81 -11.87 2.27
N ARG A 110 7.09 -11.52 2.11
CA ARG A 110 8.17 -12.41 1.64
C ARG A 110 7.96 -13.03 0.24
N ARG A 111 7.01 -12.51 -0.54
CA ARG A 111 6.82 -12.84 -1.97
C ARG A 111 7.14 -11.64 -2.87
N MET A 112 7.12 -10.45 -2.30
CA MET A 112 7.46 -9.18 -2.92
C MET A 112 8.11 -8.29 -1.85
N PRO A 113 9.05 -7.38 -2.18
CA PRO A 113 9.70 -6.56 -1.17
C PRO A 113 8.70 -5.75 -0.37
N LEU A 114 9.08 -5.40 0.87
CA LEU A 114 8.23 -4.71 1.82
C LEU A 114 7.43 -3.56 1.17
N LEU A 115 6.10 -3.60 1.32
CA LEU A 115 5.18 -2.57 0.84
C LEU A 115 5.42 -1.26 1.58
N LYS A 116 5.87 -0.23 0.85
CA LYS A 116 6.00 1.14 1.37
C LYS A 116 4.89 2.01 0.81
N PHE A 117 4.02 2.48 1.70
CA PHE A 117 2.90 3.34 1.37
C PHE A 117 3.29 4.81 1.54
N PHE A 118 2.74 5.68 0.71
CA PHE A 118 2.81 7.13 0.94
C PHE A 118 1.91 7.53 2.12
N LEU A 119 2.53 7.78 3.26
CA LEU A 119 1.88 8.16 4.50
C LEU A 119 1.62 9.67 4.52
N LYS A 120 0.54 10.08 5.18
CA LYS A 120 0.32 11.51 5.46
C LYS A 120 1.32 11.98 6.50
N GLN A 121 1.85 13.20 6.37
CA GLN A 121 2.84 13.76 7.29
C GLN A 121 2.41 13.69 8.76
N GLU A 122 1.12 13.87 9.05
CA GLU A 122 0.56 13.85 10.40
C GLU A 122 0.73 12.48 11.09
N LEU A 123 0.87 11.40 10.31
CA LEU A 123 1.02 10.04 10.85
C LEU A 123 2.36 9.82 11.55
N ILE A 124 3.34 10.71 11.39
CA ILE A 124 4.61 10.62 12.14
C ILE A 124 4.39 10.79 13.65
N TRP A 125 3.30 11.48 14.04
CA TRP A 125 2.97 11.78 15.43
C TRP A 125 2.14 10.69 16.12
N VAL A 126 1.74 9.64 15.39
CA VAL A 126 1.05 8.50 15.99
C VAL A 126 2.04 7.79 16.93
N PRO A 127 1.72 7.66 18.24
CA PRO A 127 2.64 7.07 19.21
C PRO A 127 3.13 5.70 18.76
N VAL A 128 4.44 5.48 18.90
CA VAL A 128 5.15 4.23 18.55
C VAL A 128 5.17 3.95 17.03
N ILE A 129 4.02 3.76 16.39
CA ILE A 129 3.90 3.36 14.99
C ILE A 129 4.42 4.44 14.03
N GLY A 130 4.21 5.73 14.32
CA GLY A 130 4.75 6.83 13.51
C GLY A 130 6.27 6.77 13.37
N LEU A 131 6.96 6.49 14.48
CA LEU A 131 8.41 6.30 14.52
C LEU A 131 8.84 5.00 13.83
N CYS A 132 8.04 3.94 13.89
CA CYS A 132 8.33 2.69 13.17
C CYS A 132 8.32 2.91 11.65
N TRP A 133 7.32 3.60 11.14
CA TRP A 133 7.26 3.96 9.71
C TRP A 133 8.43 4.86 9.30
N TRP A 134 8.80 5.83 10.14
CA TRP A 134 9.98 6.66 9.90
C TRP A 134 11.27 5.83 9.87
N ALA A 135 11.45 4.92 10.83
CA ALA A 135 12.60 4.03 10.91
C ALA A 135 12.70 3.15 9.66
N LEU A 136 11.59 2.56 9.23
CA LEU A 136 11.47 1.76 8.00
C LEU A 136 11.52 2.60 6.71
N GLU A 137 11.79 3.90 6.81
CA GLU A 137 11.94 4.83 5.70
C GLU A 137 10.69 4.89 4.80
N PHE A 138 9.49 4.84 5.39
CA PHE A 138 8.26 5.11 4.66
C PHE A 138 8.23 6.58 4.23
N PRO A 139 7.74 6.89 3.01
CA PRO A 139 7.65 8.26 2.54
C PRO A 139 6.47 8.97 3.22
N PHE A 140 6.77 10.03 3.97
CA PHE A 140 5.77 10.93 4.55
C PHE A 140 5.54 12.12 3.61
N MET A 141 4.29 12.35 3.27
CA MET A 141 3.85 13.32 2.28
C MET A 141 3.03 14.41 2.94
N LYS A 142 3.37 15.65 2.64
CA LYS A 142 2.43 16.76 2.82
C LYS A 142 1.45 16.70 1.65
N ARG A 143 0.17 16.98 1.92
CA ARG A 143 -0.86 17.02 0.87
C ARG A 143 -1.43 18.42 0.88
N TYR A 144 -0.89 19.28 0.04
CA TYR A 144 -1.40 20.64 -0.07
C TYR A 144 -2.69 20.65 -0.89
N SER A 145 -3.71 21.36 -0.39
CA SER A 145 -4.95 21.56 -1.14
C SER A 145 -4.73 22.56 -2.29
N LYS A 146 -5.62 22.56 -3.28
CA LYS A 146 -5.53 23.51 -4.41
C LYS A 146 -5.60 24.95 -3.91
N GLU A 147 -6.47 25.20 -2.94
CA GLU A 147 -6.67 26.51 -2.31
C GLU A 147 -5.40 26.94 -1.56
N TYR A 148 -4.76 26.01 -0.84
CA TYR A 148 -3.50 26.29 -0.15
C TYR A 148 -2.37 26.60 -1.14
N LEU A 149 -2.23 25.82 -2.23
CA LEU A 149 -1.22 26.04 -3.27
C LEU A 149 -1.47 27.29 -4.13
N ALA A 150 -2.71 27.80 -4.15
CA ALA A 150 -3.01 29.09 -4.76
C ALA A 150 -2.50 30.24 -3.89
N LYS A 151 -2.60 30.10 -2.56
CA LYS A 151 -2.11 31.07 -1.58
C LYS A 151 -0.58 31.01 -1.38
N TYR A 152 0.01 29.81 -1.51
CA TYR A 152 1.42 29.54 -1.28
C TYR A 152 2.04 28.81 -2.50
N PRO A 153 2.25 29.52 -3.63
CA PRO A 153 2.76 28.90 -4.86
C PRO A 153 4.17 28.31 -4.70
N GLU A 154 4.98 28.83 -3.78
CA GLU A 154 6.32 28.32 -3.46
C GLU A 154 6.33 26.92 -2.81
N LYS A 155 5.15 26.44 -2.37
CA LYS A 155 4.95 25.10 -1.83
C LYS A 155 4.71 24.06 -2.93
N ARG A 156 4.42 24.48 -4.16
CA ARG A 156 4.31 23.57 -5.31
C ARG A 156 5.65 22.88 -5.56
N GLY A 157 5.62 21.58 -5.84
CA GLY A 157 6.84 20.79 -6.11
C GLY A 157 7.66 20.38 -4.89
N GLN A 158 7.39 20.88 -3.67
CA GLN A 158 8.09 20.42 -2.46
C GLN A 158 7.80 18.94 -2.14
N ASP A 159 6.58 18.49 -2.46
CA ASP A 159 6.17 17.09 -2.32
C ASP A 159 6.96 16.19 -3.30
N LEU A 160 7.23 16.68 -4.51
CA LEU A 160 8.02 15.96 -5.52
C LEU A 160 9.48 15.79 -5.07
N ALA A 161 10.11 16.86 -4.57
CA ALA A 161 11.47 16.79 -4.05
C ALA A 161 11.58 15.82 -2.85
N THR A 162 10.58 15.83 -1.97
CA THR A 162 10.49 14.90 -0.84
C THR A 162 10.33 13.45 -1.32
N THR A 163 9.49 13.22 -2.33
CA THR A 163 9.28 11.91 -2.97
C THR A 163 10.57 11.40 -3.61
N ARG A 164 11.23 12.22 -4.43
CA ARG A 164 12.52 11.89 -5.06
C ARG A 164 13.55 11.51 -4.01
N LYS A 165 13.72 12.32 -2.96
CA LYS A 165 14.66 12.01 -1.86
C LYS A 165 14.33 10.72 -1.12
N ALA A 166 13.06 10.38 -0.95
CA ALA A 166 12.66 9.11 -0.35
C ALA A 166 12.99 7.93 -1.28
N CYS A 167 12.70 8.06 -2.58
CA CYS A 167 13.00 7.07 -3.61
C CYS A 167 14.51 6.87 -3.83
N GLU A 168 15.34 7.90 -3.68
CA GLU A 168 16.81 7.76 -3.72
C GLU A 168 17.34 6.72 -2.72
N ARG A 169 16.70 6.60 -1.55
CA ARG A 169 17.09 5.60 -0.53
C ARG A 169 16.80 4.18 -0.99
N TYR A 170 15.82 4.01 -1.86
CA TYR A 170 15.40 2.72 -2.39
C TYR A 170 16.28 2.23 -3.53
N LYS A 171 17.13 3.08 -4.12
CA LYS A 171 18.07 2.65 -5.17
C LYS A 171 19.00 1.51 -4.76
N THR A 172 19.22 1.33 -3.46
CA THR A 172 20.16 0.34 -2.94
C THR A 172 19.52 -0.96 -2.46
N ASN A 173 18.18 -1.03 -2.39
CA ASN A 173 17.45 -2.19 -1.90
C ASN A 173 16.09 -2.33 -2.61
N PRO A 174 15.68 -3.53 -3.06
CA PRO A 174 14.37 -3.74 -3.65
C PRO A 174 13.24 -3.26 -2.73
N VAL A 175 12.25 -2.59 -3.32
CA VAL A 175 11.08 -2.04 -2.60
C VAL A 175 9.82 -2.16 -3.44
N SER A 176 8.68 -2.28 -2.78
CA SER A 176 7.38 -2.18 -3.43
C SER A 176 6.70 -0.89 -3.02
N VAL A 177 6.66 0.09 -3.92
CA VAL A 177 6.01 1.37 -3.64
C VAL A 177 4.52 1.22 -3.92
N PHE A 178 3.71 1.35 -2.88
CA PHE A 178 2.27 1.10 -2.95
C PHE A 178 1.46 2.40 -2.96
N ASN A 179 0.47 2.47 -3.85
CA ASN A 179 -0.48 3.58 -3.92
C ASN A 179 -1.92 3.11 -4.14
N PHE A 180 -2.83 3.57 -3.27
CA PHE A 180 -4.28 3.49 -3.53
C PHE A 180 -4.68 4.67 -4.41
N LEU A 181 -4.92 4.41 -5.70
CA LEU A 181 -5.17 5.46 -6.70
C LEU A 181 -6.43 6.29 -6.40
N GLU A 182 -7.44 5.72 -5.73
CA GLU A 182 -8.63 6.47 -5.27
C GLU A 182 -8.26 7.57 -4.25
N GLY A 183 -7.12 7.42 -3.58
CA GLY A 183 -6.61 8.33 -2.55
C GLY A 183 -7.44 8.35 -1.25
N THR A 184 -8.55 7.61 -1.21
CA THR A 184 -9.45 7.45 -0.08
C THR A 184 -10.26 6.16 -0.23
N ARG A 185 -10.78 5.64 0.87
CA ARG A 185 -11.66 4.46 0.85
C ARG A 185 -12.98 4.77 0.14
N PHE A 186 -13.39 3.88 -0.75
CA PHE A 186 -14.66 3.89 -1.45
C PHE A 186 -15.83 3.96 -0.45
N THR A 187 -16.76 4.88 -0.71
CA THR A 187 -18.10 4.92 -0.10
C THR A 187 -19.09 5.34 -1.19
N PRO A 188 -20.35 4.89 -1.15
CA PRO A 188 -21.38 5.34 -2.09
C PRO A 188 -21.50 6.87 -2.13
N SER A 189 -21.45 7.52 -0.96
CA SER A 189 -21.47 8.99 -0.86
C SER A 189 -20.31 9.67 -1.60
N LYS A 190 -19.08 9.17 -1.50
CA LYS A 190 -17.93 9.75 -2.21
C LYS A 190 -18.00 9.48 -3.71
N HIS A 191 -18.50 8.32 -4.09
CA HIS A 191 -18.70 7.94 -5.49
C HIS A 191 -19.68 8.90 -6.17
N GLN A 192 -20.82 9.14 -5.52
CA GLN A 192 -21.81 10.12 -5.97
C GLN A 192 -21.26 11.55 -5.98
N GLN A 193 -20.59 12.00 -4.90
CA GLN A 193 -20.00 13.34 -4.82
C GLN A 193 -18.99 13.63 -5.93
N GLN A 194 -18.26 12.62 -6.39
CA GLN A 194 -17.26 12.77 -7.45
C GLN A 194 -17.86 12.65 -8.85
N ASN A 195 -19.12 12.23 -8.98
CA ASN A 195 -19.71 11.78 -10.25
C ASN A 195 -18.75 10.81 -10.95
N SER A 196 -18.38 9.73 -10.27
CA SER A 196 -17.44 8.75 -10.81
C SER A 196 -18.03 8.10 -12.06
N PRO A 197 -17.30 8.05 -13.20
CA PRO A 197 -17.77 7.38 -14.40
C PRO A 197 -17.67 5.85 -14.29
N PHE A 198 -16.95 5.34 -13.30
CA PHE A 198 -16.77 3.91 -13.03
C PHE A 198 -17.89 3.41 -12.13
N GLN A 199 -18.39 2.20 -12.34
CA GLN A 199 -19.52 1.68 -11.56
C GLN A 199 -19.14 1.27 -10.14
N HIS A 200 -17.90 0.87 -9.91
CA HIS A 200 -17.46 0.25 -8.66
C HIS A 200 -16.26 0.93 -8.01
N LEU A 201 -15.73 1.98 -8.64
CA LEU A 201 -14.51 2.66 -8.22
C LEU A 201 -14.72 4.17 -8.09
N LEU A 202 -13.96 4.82 -7.20
CA LEU A 202 -13.78 6.28 -7.24
C LEU A 202 -12.86 6.68 -8.41
N LYS A 203 -12.82 7.97 -8.74
CA LYS A 203 -11.91 8.49 -9.77
C LYS A 203 -10.45 8.30 -9.33
N PRO A 204 -9.57 7.74 -10.20
CA PRO A 204 -8.16 7.56 -9.87
C PRO A 204 -7.42 8.91 -9.83
N LYS A 205 -6.41 8.99 -8.97
CA LYS A 205 -5.51 10.14 -8.82
C LYS A 205 -4.13 9.77 -9.35
N ALA A 206 -3.92 10.00 -10.65
CA ALA A 206 -2.71 9.59 -11.36
C ALA A 206 -1.40 10.20 -10.82
N GLY A 207 -1.44 11.43 -10.28
CA GLY A 207 -0.23 12.15 -9.87
C GLY A 207 0.64 11.39 -8.86
N GLY A 208 0.01 10.66 -7.93
CA GLY A 208 0.76 9.93 -6.91
C GLY A 208 1.65 8.81 -7.47
N ILE A 209 1.23 8.12 -8.53
CA ILE A 209 2.07 7.09 -9.18
C ILE A 209 2.98 7.69 -10.26
N ALA A 210 2.57 8.80 -10.89
CA ALA A 210 3.42 9.53 -11.82
C ALA A 210 4.71 10.02 -11.12
N PHE A 211 4.60 10.50 -9.87
CA PHE A 211 5.77 10.89 -9.07
C PHE A 211 6.69 9.73 -8.71
N VAL A 212 6.17 8.52 -8.56
CA VAL A 212 7.01 7.34 -8.34
C VAL A 212 7.77 7.00 -9.62
N LEU A 213 7.09 7.03 -10.77
CA LEU A 213 7.72 6.76 -12.07
C LEU A 213 8.79 7.80 -12.41
N ASP A 214 8.54 9.08 -12.14
CA ASP A 214 9.54 10.15 -12.28
C ASP A 214 10.76 9.92 -11.37
N ALA A 215 10.54 9.47 -10.13
CA ALA A 215 11.62 9.31 -9.16
C ALA A 215 12.43 8.01 -9.31
N MET A 216 11.81 6.91 -9.77
CA MET A 216 12.45 5.59 -9.80
C MET A 216 12.01 4.68 -10.95
N GLY A 217 11.45 5.23 -12.04
CA GLY A 217 10.97 4.47 -13.20
C GLY A 217 11.96 3.43 -13.74
N GLU A 218 13.24 3.77 -13.84
CA GLU A 218 14.30 2.87 -14.31
C GLU A 218 14.56 1.66 -13.40
N GLN A 219 14.16 1.73 -12.14
CA GLN A 219 14.38 0.68 -11.14
C GLN A 219 13.18 -0.23 -10.96
N LEU A 220 12.01 0.20 -11.43
CA LEU A 220 10.78 -0.53 -11.31
C LEU A 220 10.73 -1.61 -12.39
N HIS A 221 10.63 -2.85 -11.95
CA HIS A 221 10.56 -3.98 -12.84
C HIS A 221 9.17 -4.12 -13.49
N ALA A 222 8.10 -3.79 -12.75
CA ALA A 222 6.73 -3.86 -13.23
C ALA A 222 5.78 -3.01 -12.38
N LEU A 223 4.63 -2.68 -12.97
CA LEU A 223 3.42 -2.29 -12.25
C LEU A 223 2.69 -3.57 -11.83
N VAL A 224 2.27 -3.65 -10.56
CA VAL A 224 1.40 -4.71 -10.04
C VAL A 224 0.05 -4.09 -9.73
N ASN A 225 -0.92 -4.36 -10.60
CA ASN A 225 -2.29 -3.92 -10.48
C ASN A 225 -3.08 -4.96 -9.68
N VAL A 226 -3.58 -4.59 -8.50
CA VAL A 226 -4.28 -5.50 -7.58
C VAL A 226 -5.76 -5.15 -7.52
N THR A 227 -6.62 -6.14 -7.68
CA THR A 227 -8.07 -5.97 -7.53
C THR A 227 -8.54 -6.80 -6.36
N ILE A 228 -9.12 -6.12 -5.36
CA ILE A 228 -9.63 -6.74 -4.14
C ILE A 228 -11.16 -6.71 -4.17
N HIS A 229 -11.80 -7.86 -4.01
CA HIS A 229 -13.24 -8.00 -3.85
C HIS A 229 -13.55 -8.71 -2.53
N TYR A 230 -14.54 -8.18 -1.80
CA TYR A 230 -15.06 -8.77 -0.57
C TYR A 230 -16.49 -9.23 -0.84
N PRO A 231 -16.74 -10.55 -1.00
CA PRO A 231 -18.08 -11.05 -1.31
C PRO A 231 -19.14 -10.63 -0.29
N GLN A 232 -18.79 -10.59 1.00
CA GLN A 232 -19.68 -10.16 2.09
C GLN A 232 -19.79 -8.62 2.24
N GLY A 233 -19.32 -7.87 1.25
CA GLY A 233 -19.24 -6.41 1.31
C GLY A 233 -18.02 -5.90 2.09
N ARG A 234 -17.90 -4.57 2.16
CA ARG A 234 -16.73 -3.89 2.74
C ARG A 234 -16.60 -4.19 4.24
N PRO A 235 -15.55 -4.89 4.69
CA PRO A 235 -15.37 -5.18 6.11
C PRO A 235 -14.87 -3.95 6.88
N SER A 236 -15.18 -3.86 8.16
CA SER A 236 -14.51 -2.97 9.10
C SER A 236 -13.21 -3.61 9.63
N PHE A 237 -12.38 -2.81 10.31
CA PHE A 237 -11.20 -3.35 10.98
C PHE A 237 -11.58 -4.33 12.10
N TRP A 238 -12.68 -4.06 12.80
CA TRP A 238 -13.20 -4.95 13.84
C TRP A 238 -13.69 -6.28 13.27
N ASP A 239 -14.30 -6.28 12.08
CA ASP A 239 -14.71 -7.51 11.41
C ASP A 239 -13.52 -8.42 11.13
N LEU A 240 -12.35 -7.85 10.81
CA LEU A 240 -11.13 -8.65 10.67
C LEU A 240 -10.67 -9.21 12.02
N LEU A 241 -10.54 -8.35 13.05
CA LEU A 241 -10.08 -8.76 14.38
C LEU A 241 -10.99 -9.84 15.01
N SER A 242 -12.30 -9.72 14.79
CA SER A 242 -13.31 -10.64 15.33
C SER A 242 -13.58 -11.86 14.42
N GLY A 243 -12.88 -11.98 13.29
CA GLY A 243 -12.97 -13.14 12.41
C GLY A 243 -14.29 -13.25 11.65
N GLN A 244 -14.85 -12.12 11.24
CA GLN A 244 -16.06 -12.00 10.44
C GLN A 244 -15.78 -11.86 8.94
N VAL A 245 -14.54 -11.57 8.55
CA VAL A 245 -14.13 -11.65 7.14
C VAL A 245 -14.02 -13.13 6.76
N LYS A 246 -15.01 -13.63 6.01
CA LYS A 246 -15.10 -15.06 5.65
C LYS A 246 -14.31 -15.40 4.40
N SER A 247 -14.36 -14.51 3.42
CA SER A 247 -13.64 -14.69 2.16
C SER A 247 -13.11 -13.38 1.63
N VAL A 248 -11.97 -13.45 0.96
CA VAL A 248 -11.38 -12.34 0.20
C VAL A 248 -10.93 -12.88 -1.15
N VAL A 249 -11.34 -12.20 -2.21
CA VAL A 249 -10.98 -12.53 -3.59
C VAL A 249 -10.00 -11.48 -4.07
N VAL A 250 -8.84 -11.91 -4.54
CA VAL A 250 -7.77 -11.02 -4.98
C VAL A 250 -7.23 -11.45 -6.33
N ARG A 251 -7.10 -10.49 -7.25
CA ARG A 251 -6.45 -10.67 -8.55
C ARG A 251 -5.24 -9.76 -8.60
N PHE A 252 -4.10 -10.35 -8.96
CA PHE A 252 -2.87 -9.65 -9.22
C PHE A 252 -2.64 -9.65 -10.73
N GLU A 253 -2.20 -8.52 -11.26
CA GLU A 253 -1.86 -8.38 -12.66
C GLU A 253 -0.51 -7.66 -12.74
N LYS A 254 0.51 -8.40 -13.16
CA LYS A 254 1.86 -7.85 -13.38
C LYS A 254 1.94 -7.31 -14.80
N MET A 255 2.17 -6.01 -14.93
CA MET A 255 2.20 -5.27 -16.19
C MET A 255 3.58 -4.64 -16.40
N ALA A 256 4.05 -4.66 -17.64
CA ALA A 256 5.19 -3.84 -18.03
C ALA A 256 4.84 -2.35 -17.87
N ILE A 257 5.78 -1.57 -17.36
CA ILE A 257 5.66 -0.12 -17.32
C ILE A 257 6.03 0.41 -18.71
N PRO A 258 5.15 1.14 -19.41
CA PRO A 258 5.49 1.70 -20.72
C PRO A 258 6.72 2.60 -20.62
N THR A 259 7.70 2.36 -21.48
CA THR A 259 8.97 3.10 -21.48
C THR A 259 8.76 4.58 -21.83
N SER A 260 7.67 4.94 -22.52
CA SER A 260 7.28 6.32 -22.80
C SER A 260 7.04 7.16 -21.54
N PHE A 261 6.74 6.53 -20.40
CA PHE A 261 6.47 7.21 -19.14
C PHE A 261 7.70 7.34 -18.22
N ILE A 262 8.83 6.71 -18.56
CA ILE A 262 10.06 6.80 -17.77
C ILE A 262 10.82 8.08 -18.14
N GLY A 263 11.32 8.80 -17.14
CA GLY A 263 12.13 10.02 -17.34
C GLY A 263 11.33 11.26 -17.76
N LYS A 264 9.99 11.23 -17.62
CA LYS A 264 9.08 12.33 -17.94
C LYS A 264 8.66 13.11 -16.69
N ASN A 265 8.40 14.41 -16.83
CA ASN A 265 7.98 15.27 -15.74
C ASN A 265 6.47 15.56 -15.78
N TYR A 266 5.72 14.92 -14.88
CA TYR A 266 4.24 14.99 -14.85
C TYR A 266 3.69 16.39 -14.56
N ASP A 267 4.44 17.23 -13.84
CA ASP A 267 3.98 18.56 -13.46
C ASP A 267 4.27 19.62 -14.53
N GLN A 268 5.25 19.37 -15.41
CA GLN A 268 5.77 20.37 -16.37
C GLN A 268 5.45 20.05 -17.83
N ASP A 269 4.99 18.84 -18.14
CA ASP A 269 4.64 18.41 -19.50
C ASP A 269 3.15 18.07 -19.57
N ASP A 270 2.36 19.00 -20.12
CA ASP A 270 0.90 18.86 -20.22
C ASP A 270 0.48 17.73 -21.16
N ALA A 271 1.24 17.46 -22.23
CA ALA A 271 0.96 16.39 -23.18
C ALA A 271 1.20 15.02 -22.52
N TYR A 272 2.35 14.86 -21.86
CA TYR A 272 2.63 13.67 -21.05
C TYR A 272 1.60 13.48 -19.94
N ARG A 273 1.22 14.55 -19.24
CA ARG A 273 0.21 14.48 -18.18
C ARG A 273 -1.12 13.93 -18.70
N LEU A 274 -1.55 14.37 -19.88
CA LEU A 274 -2.78 13.88 -20.52
C LEU A 274 -2.66 12.40 -20.92
N GLU A 275 -1.58 12.02 -21.59
CA GLU A 275 -1.32 10.63 -22.00
C GLU A 275 -1.29 9.70 -20.79
N PHE A 276 -0.60 10.11 -19.71
CA PHE A 276 -0.51 9.35 -18.48
C PHE A 276 -1.88 9.20 -17.79
N GLN A 277 -2.69 10.26 -17.76
CA GLN A 277 -4.05 10.18 -17.23
C GLN A 277 -4.93 9.24 -18.04
N GLN A 278 -4.80 9.22 -19.37
CA GLN A 278 -5.52 8.28 -20.24
C GLN A 278 -5.10 6.84 -19.95
N TRP A 279 -3.81 6.56 -19.82
CA TRP A 279 -3.32 5.23 -19.45
C TRP A 279 -3.85 4.76 -18.09
N VAL A 280 -3.83 5.64 -17.08
CA VAL A 280 -4.40 5.35 -15.75
C VAL A 280 -5.91 5.11 -15.82
N ASN A 281 -6.65 5.87 -16.65
CA ASN A 281 -8.08 5.64 -16.82
C ASN A 281 -8.36 4.28 -17.49
N GLN A 282 -7.60 3.87 -18.50
CA GLN A 282 -7.74 2.56 -19.13
C GLN A 282 -7.50 1.41 -18.14
N LEU A 283 -6.44 1.52 -17.30
CA LEU A 283 -6.20 0.60 -16.19
C LEU A 283 -7.41 0.51 -15.25
N TRP A 284 -8.08 1.65 -15.03
CA TRP A 284 -9.22 1.76 -14.14
C TRP A 284 -10.50 1.19 -14.75
N GLU A 285 -10.74 1.38 -16.05
CA GLU A 285 -11.83 0.76 -16.80
C GLU A 285 -11.74 -0.76 -16.76
N GLN A 286 -10.52 -1.31 -16.99
CA GLN A 286 -10.25 -2.74 -16.90
C GLN A 286 -10.50 -3.28 -15.49
N LYS A 287 -10.07 -2.53 -14.45
CA LYS A 287 -10.33 -2.89 -13.05
C LYS A 287 -11.81 -2.86 -12.70
N ASP A 288 -12.56 -1.89 -13.20
CA ASP A 288 -14.00 -1.77 -12.95
C ASP A 288 -14.75 -2.96 -13.55
N ALA A 289 -14.43 -3.33 -14.80
CA ALA A 289 -14.97 -4.51 -15.46
C ALA A 289 -14.57 -5.81 -14.72
N GLN A 290 -13.33 -5.91 -14.25
CA GLN A 290 -12.88 -7.05 -13.46
C GLN A 290 -13.63 -7.16 -12.12
N LEU A 291 -13.91 -6.04 -11.44
CA LEU A 291 -14.72 -6.05 -10.23
C LEU A 291 -16.15 -6.53 -10.49
N GLU A 292 -16.75 -6.13 -11.60
CA GLU A 292 -18.09 -6.60 -11.98
C GLU A 292 -18.08 -8.13 -12.22
N ALA A 293 -17.10 -8.63 -12.98
CA ALA A 293 -16.95 -10.07 -13.20
C ALA A 293 -16.73 -10.85 -11.89
N LEU A 294 -15.93 -10.31 -10.96
CA LEU A 294 -15.70 -10.93 -9.65
C LEU A 294 -16.96 -10.93 -8.77
N LYS A 295 -17.81 -9.90 -8.85
CA LYS A 295 -19.09 -9.87 -8.13
C LYS A 295 -20.06 -10.93 -8.64
N GLN A 296 -20.08 -11.16 -9.95
CA GLN A 296 -20.89 -12.21 -10.56
C GLN A 296 -20.38 -13.61 -10.20
N GLN A 297 -19.05 -13.81 -10.23
CA GLN A 297 -18.42 -15.09 -9.90
C GLN A 297 -18.46 -15.42 -8.40
N PHE A 298 -18.34 -14.40 -7.54
CA PHE A 298 -18.34 -14.50 -6.08
C PHE A 298 -19.41 -13.58 -5.49
N PRO A 299 -20.70 -13.94 -5.64
CA PRO A 299 -21.80 -13.13 -5.15
C PRO A 299 -21.81 -13.06 -3.63
N SER A 300 -22.47 -12.03 -3.10
CA SER A 300 -22.75 -11.92 -1.68
C SER A 300 -23.67 -13.07 -1.25
N THR A 301 -23.13 -13.97 -0.43
CA THR A 301 -23.88 -15.02 0.27
C THR A 301 -24.45 -14.50 1.57
#